data_AF-A0A5F2BKA5-F1
#
_entry.id   AF-A0A5F2BKA5-F1
#
_cell.length_a   1.000
_cell.length_b   1.000
_cell.length_c   1.000
_cell.angle_alpha   90.00
_cell.angle_beta   90.00
_cell.angle_gamma   90.00
#
_symmetry.space_group_name_H-M   'P 1'
#
loop_
_entity.id
_entity.type
_entity.pdbx_description
1 polymer ?
#
loop_
_entity_poly.entity_id
_entity_poly.type
_entity_poly.pdbx_seq_one_letter_code
_entity_poly.pdbx_strand_id
1 'polypeptide(L)'
;MKPEERFQTESETEESLNEKEESKRYEETNEEKNSYEFSKAVLSLDEKSKQILFDSLYSAISNTNQRDSVLHLVFTKAKKILRENGTLEGSPETDTEFSNLVSNLSSQVRQVLYDSVCSAIENQNERDTILHILFRKAEKLLAESGK
;
A
#
# COMPACT_ATOMS: atom_id res chain seq x y z
N MET A 1 -72.79 -21.39 2.70
CA MET A 1 -73.22 -20.29 3.60
C MET A 1 -71.97 -19.47 3.92
N LYS A 2 -71.82 -18.28 3.28
CA LYS A 2 -70.83 -17.19 3.52
C LYS A 2 -69.32 -17.51 3.34
N PRO A 3 -68.44 -16.51 3.12
CA PRO A 3 -68.35 -15.64 1.94
C PRO A 3 -66.92 -15.57 1.34
N GLU A 4 -66.76 -14.79 0.27
CA GLU A 4 -65.51 -14.40 -0.38
C GLU A 4 -64.52 -13.70 0.58
N GLU A 5 -63.21 -13.96 0.42
CA GLU A 5 -62.14 -13.03 0.83
C GLU A 5 -61.15 -12.81 -0.33
N ARG A 6 -61.05 -11.54 -0.74
CA ARG A 6 -59.98 -10.95 -1.54
C ARG A 6 -58.79 -10.64 -0.64
N PHE A 7 -57.56 -10.78 -1.13
CA PHE A 7 -56.39 -9.91 -0.85
C PHE A 7 -55.36 -10.21 -1.95
N GLN A 8 -55.21 -9.37 -2.98
CA GLN A 8 -54.37 -8.16 -3.06
C GLN A 8 -52.91 -8.37 -2.63
N THR A 9 -52.06 -8.15 -3.63
CA THR A 9 -50.61 -7.95 -3.67
C THR A 9 -50.09 -6.96 -2.62
N GLU A 10 -49.07 -7.40 -1.88
CA GLU A 10 -48.04 -6.64 -1.17
C GLU A 10 -46.81 -7.58 -1.17
N SER A 11 -45.55 -7.19 -1.34
CA SER A 11 -44.87 -5.90 -1.41
C SER A 11 -43.40 -6.16 -1.81
N GLU A 12 -42.88 -5.31 -2.69
CA GLU A 12 -41.57 -4.64 -2.58
C GLU A 12 -40.31 -5.52 -2.34
N THR A 13 -39.52 -5.77 -3.40
CA THR A 13 -38.19 -5.16 -3.62
C THR A 13 -37.32 -4.98 -2.39
N GLU A 14 -36.38 -5.90 -2.14
CA GLU A 14 -35.07 -5.61 -1.53
C GLU A 14 -34.03 -6.66 -1.99
N GLU A 15 -33.85 -6.82 -3.31
CA GLU A 15 -32.67 -7.49 -3.87
C GLU A 15 -31.73 -6.43 -4.44
N SER A 16 -31.18 -5.61 -3.54
CA SER A 16 -30.09 -4.68 -3.80
C SER A 16 -29.71 -4.11 -2.46
N LEU A 17 -28.57 -4.55 -1.92
CA LEU A 17 -27.73 -3.90 -0.90
C LEU A 17 -27.01 -4.98 -0.06
N ASN A 18 -26.10 -5.75 -0.66
CA ASN A 18 -25.12 -6.50 0.15
C ASN A 18 -23.70 -6.49 -0.42
N GLU A 19 -23.37 -5.55 -1.31
CA GLU A 19 -22.00 -5.37 -1.85
C GLU A 19 -21.35 -4.03 -1.41
N LYS A 20 -21.78 -3.43 -0.30
CA LYS A 20 -21.26 -2.12 0.14
C LYS A 20 -20.68 -2.06 1.55
N GLU A 21 -20.37 -3.19 2.18
CA GLU A 21 -19.84 -3.20 3.55
C GLU A 21 -18.42 -3.76 3.74
N GLU A 22 -17.56 -3.74 2.71
CA GLU A 22 -16.11 -3.99 2.87
C GLU A 22 -15.20 -2.82 2.50
N SER A 23 -15.74 -1.61 2.32
CA SER A 23 -14.94 -0.42 1.97
C SER A 23 -14.98 0.70 3.00
N LYS A 24 -15.01 0.39 4.30
CA LYS A 24 -14.86 1.40 5.35
C LYS A 24 -13.92 0.97 6.47
N ARG A 25 -12.62 1.25 6.30
CA ARG A 25 -11.81 1.86 7.37
C ARG A 25 -10.43 2.35 6.90
N TYR A 26 -10.41 3.46 6.18
CA TYR A 26 -9.32 4.45 6.29
C TYR A 26 -9.93 5.83 6.03
N GLU A 27 -10.60 6.39 7.05
CA GLU A 27 -10.81 7.85 7.07
C GLU A 27 -9.46 8.49 7.37
N GLU A 28 -8.69 8.71 6.31
CA GLU A 28 -7.53 9.62 6.32
C GLU A 28 -8.05 11.05 6.49
N THR A 29 -7.54 11.74 7.50
CA THR A 29 -7.77 13.19 7.66
C THR A 29 -7.30 13.95 6.42
N ASN A 30 -8.02 15.02 6.04
CA ASN A 30 -7.77 15.78 4.80
C ASN A 30 -6.33 16.33 4.62
N GLU A 31 -5.52 16.43 5.67
CA GLU A 31 -4.09 16.78 5.58
C GLU A 31 -3.19 15.60 5.16
N GLU A 32 -3.53 14.36 5.53
CA GLU A 32 -2.81 13.14 5.10
C GLU A 32 -3.00 12.87 3.60
N LYS A 33 -4.09 13.37 3.02
CA LYS A 33 -4.42 13.20 1.59
C LYS A 33 -3.39 13.79 0.63
N ASN A 34 -2.50 14.69 1.04
CA ASN A 34 -1.46 15.26 0.17
C ASN A 34 -0.02 14.86 0.55
N SER A 35 0.20 14.12 1.64
CA SER A 35 1.57 13.86 2.15
C SER A 35 2.25 12.62 1.57
N TYR A 36 1.53 11.74 0.88
CA TYR A 36 1.99 10.40 0.51
C TYR A 36 2.12 10.21 -1.01
N GLU A 37 2.83 11.12 -1.66
CA GLU A 37 2.96 11.12 -3.13
C GLU A 37 3.72 9.88 -3.63
N PHE A 38 4.71 9.39 -2.89
CA PHE A 38 5.52 8.27 -3.32
C PHE A 38 4.75 6.95 -3.29
N SER A 39 4.00 6.67 -2.22
CA SER A 39 3.15 5.47 -2.12
C SER A 39 2.01 5.48 -3.13
N LYS A 40 1.38 6.63 -3.36
CA LYS A 40 0.36 6.76 -4.42
C LYS A 40 0.94 6.48 -5.80
N ALA A 41 2.13 7.01 -6.08
CA ALA A 41 2.82 6.77 -7.33
C ALA A 41 3.09 5.26 -7.52
N VAL A 42 3.56 4.56 -6.47
CA VAL A 42 3.74 3.09 -6.51
C VAL A 42 2.43 2.35 -6.78
N LEU A 43 1.31 2.75 -6.17
CA LEU A 43 0.03 2.09 -6.39
C LEU A 43 -0.58 2.37 -7.77
N SER A 44 -0.21 3.49 -8.39
CA SER A 44 -0.62 3.83 -9.75
C SER A 44 0.15 3.09 -10.84
N LEU A 45 1.19 2.33 -10.48
CA LEU A 45 1.95 1.51 -11.42
C LEU A 45 1.08 0.44 -12.06
N ASP A 46 1.43 0.06 -13.29
CA ASP A 46 0.83 -1.07 -13.96
C ASP A 46 1.10 -2.39 -13.23
N GLU A 47 0.26 -3.39 -13.50
CA GLU A 47 0.29 -4.70 -12.85
C GLU A 47 1.65 -5.39 -12.94
N LYS A 48 2.33 -5.27 -14.08
CA LYS A 48 3.63 -5.89 -14.30
C LYS A 48 4.71 -5.18 -13.48
N SER A 49 4.71 -3.86 -13.43
CA SER A 49 5.63 -3.08 -12.60
C SER A 49 5.43 -3.37 -11.10
N LYS A 50 4.19 -3.47 -10.63
CA LYS A 50 3.88 -3.86 -9.23
C LYS A 50 4.36 -5.27 -8.93
N GLN A 51 4.15 -6.23 -9.85
CA GLN A 51 4.66 -7.59 -9.72
C GLN A 51 6.20 -7.62 -9.58
N ILE A 52 6.92 -6.91 -10.46
CA ILE A 52 8.38 -6.84 -10.44
C ILE A 52 8.92 -6.26 -9.12
N LEU A 53 8.21 -5.27 -8.57
CA LEU A 53 8.59 -4.65 -7.31
C LEU A 53 8.34 -5.59 -6.13
N PHE A 54 7.19 -6.25 -6.10
CA PHE A 54 6.85 -7.23 -5.07
C PHE A 54 7.76 -8.45 -5.09
N ASP A 55 8.01 -9.04 -6.26
CA ASP A 55 8.93 -10.18 -6.38
C ASP A 55 10.33 -9.82 -5.88
N SER A 56 10.74 -8.56 -6.10
CA SER A 56 11.99 -8.03 -5.57
C SER A 56 12.00 -7.95 -4.05
N LEU A 57 10.91 -7.45 -3.46
CA LEU A 57 10.74 -7.35 -2.02
C LEU A 57 10.73 -8.73 -1.37
N TYR A 58 9.90 -9.62 -1.88
CA TYR A 58 9.75 -10.98 -1.38
C TYR A 58 11.07 -11.76 -1.49
N SER A 59 11.74 -11.66 -2.64
CA SER A 59 13.07 -12.27 -2.85
C SER A 59 14.11 -11.68 -1.91
N ALA A 60 14.13 -10.36 -1.72
CA ALA A 60 15.07 -9.74 -0.80
C ALA A 60 14.86 -10.22 0.64
N ILE A 61 13.62 -10.25 1.12
CA ILE A 61 13.30 -10.74 2.47
C ILE A 61 13.65 -12.23 2.63
N SER A 62 13.37 -13.04 1.61
CA SER A 62 13.63 -14.49 1.67
C SER A 62 15.12 -14.85 1.61
N ASN A 63 15.95 -14.01 0.96
CA ASN A 63 17.36 -14.31 0.70
C ASN A 63 18.34 -13.53 1.58
N THR A 64 17.90 -12.48 2.29
CA THR A 64 18.76 -11.73 3.21
C THR A 64 18.05 -11.38 4.51
N ASN A 65 18.75 -11.61 5.62
CA ASN A 65 18.32 -11.17 6.94
C ASN A 65 18.75 -9.72 7.25
N GLN A 66 19.39 -9.03 6.30
CA GLN A 66 19.84 -7.66 6.49
C GLN A 66 18.75 -6.67 6.09
N ARG A 67 17.95 -6.30 7.08
CA ARG A 67 16.89 -5.28 7.01
C ARG A 67 17.25 -4.07 6.15
N ASP A 68 18.34 -3.38 6.48
CA ASP A 68 18.69 -2.10 5.87
C ASP A 68 19.01 -2.29 4.37
N SER A 69 19.61 -3.42 3.99
CA SER A 69 19.86 -3.79 2.60
C SER A 69 18.57 -4.07 1.84
N VAL A 70 17.59 -4.74 2.46
CA VAL A 70 16.26 -4.98 1.87
C VAL A 70 15.56 -3.65 1.60
N LEU A 71 15.45 -2.80 2.62
CA LEU A 71 14.80 -1.50 2.50
C LEU A 71 15.48 -0.66 1.42
N HIS A 72 16.82 -0.59 1.44
CA HIS A 72 17.57 0.15 0.43
C HIS A 72 17.29 -0.35 -0.99
N LEU A 73 17.38 -1.66 -1.22
CA LEU A 73 17.17 -2.24 -2.54
C LEU A 73 15.75 -1.99 -3.07
N VAL A 74 14.73 -2.22 -2.25
CA VAL A 74 13.33 -2.12 -2.66
C VAL A 74 12.93 -0.67 -2.93
N PHE A 75 13.33 0.26 -2.06
CA PHE A 75 13.04 1.68 -2.26
C PHE A 75 13.76 2.26 -3.47
N THR A 76 15.03 1.89 -3.68
CA THR A 76 15.79 2.31 -4.87
C THR A 76 15.15 1.76 -6.14
N LYS A 77 14.71 0.49 -6.13
CA LYS A 77 14.03 -0.12 -7.28
C LYS A 77 12.68 0.53 -7.57
N ALA A 78 11.91 0.88 -6.54
CA ALA A 78 10.64 1.57 -6.71
C ALA A 78 10.83 2.94 -7.37
N LYS A 79 11.77 3.75 -6.87
CA LYS A 79 12.08 5.07 -7.45
C LYS A 79 12.53 4.95 -8.91
N LYS A 80 13.39 3.96 -9.22
CA LYS A 80 13.80 3.65 -10.60
C LYS A 80 12.62 3.31 -11.50
N ILE A 81 11.73 2.41 -11.09
CA ILE A 81 10.55 2.01 -11.89
C ILE A 81 9.64 3.22 -12.13
N LEU A 82 9.41 4.03 -11.10
CA LEU A 82 8.58 5.24 -11.22
C LEU A 82 9.18 6.26 -12.19
N ARG A 83 10.51 6.41 -12.21
CA ARG A 83 11.23 7.24 -13.18
C ARG A 83 11.13 6.68 -14.60
N GLU A 84 11.38 5.39 -14.77
CA GLU A 84 11.32 4.72 -16.09
C GLU A 84 9.91 4.75 -16.70
N ASN A 85 8.87 4.75 -15.86
CA ASN A 85 7.47 4.88 -16.28
C ASN A 85 7.00 6.35 -16.41
N GLY A 86 7.87 7.34 -16.16
CA GLY A 86 7.53 8.75 -16.24
C GLY A 86 6.55 9.24 -15.17
N THR A 87 6.34 8.46 -14.10
CA THR A 87 5.44 8.80 -12.98
C THR A 87 6.09 9.80 -12.02
N LEU A 88 7.42 9.75 -11.88
CA LEU A 88 8.19 10.71 -11.10
C LEU A 88 9.34 11.26 -11.95
N GLU A 89 9.52 12.58 -11.93
CA GLU A 89 10.70 13.21 -12.50
C GLU A 89 11.96 12.86 -11.67
N GLY A 90 13.09 12.72 -12.36
CA GLY A 90 14.38 12.41 -11.74
C GLY A 90 15.41 11.90 -12.74
N SER A 91 16.61 11.64 -12.22
CA SER A 91 17.72 11.01 -12.96
C SER A 91 18.11 9.67 -12.30
N PRO A 92 18.87 8.78 -12.98
CA PRO A 92 19.39 7.57 -12.35
C PRO A 92 20.16 7.82 -11.04
N GLU A 93 20.76 9.00 -10.87
CA GLU A 93 21.50 9.39 -9.67
C GLU A 93 20.56 9.60 -8.47
N THR A 94 19.32 10.00 -8.73
CA THR A 94 18.27 10.26 -7.73
C THR A 94 17.49 9.01 -7.31
N ASP A 95 17.76 7.85 -7.95
CA ASP A 95 17.03 6.60 -7.66
C ASP A 95 17.21 6.17 -6.18
N THR A 96 18.27 6.62 -5.49
CA THR A 96 18.55 6.30 -4.09
C THR A 96 18.00 7.32 -3.07
N GLU A 97 17.42 8.44 -3.50
CA GLU A 97 17.03 9.51 -2.57
C GLU A 97 16.06 9.04 -1.49
N PHE A 98 15.00 8.33 -1.88
CA PHE A 98 14.02 7.82 -0.94
C PHE A 98 14.62 6.79 0.03
N SER A 99 15.48 5.90 -0.47
CA SER A 99 16.14 4.91 0.39
C SER A 99 17.13 5.56 1.37
N ASN A 100 17.81 6.63 0.96
CA ASN A 100 18.70 7.41 1.83
C ASN A 100 17.91 8.13 2.93
N LEU A 101 16.75 8.71 2.61
CA LEU A 101 15.86 9.31 3.62
C LEU A 101 15.45 8.28 4.67
N VAL A 102 15.00 7.10 4.24
CA VAL A 102 14.63 6.02 5.17
C VAL A 102 15.84 5.54 5.99
N SER A 103 17.03 5.51 5.40
CA SER A 103 18.27 5.11 6.08
C SER A 103 18.67 6.06 7.20
N ASN A 104 18.26 7.34 7.12
CA ASN A 104 18.51 8.34 8.17
C ASN A 104 17.55 8.22 9.37
N LEU A 105 16.45 7.47 9.26
CA LEU A 105 15.58 7.16 10.40
C LEU A 105 16.34 6.36 11.45
N SER A 106 15.92 6.40 12.72
CA SER A 106 16.57 5.60 13.77
C SER A 106 16.48 4.09 13.49
N SER A 107 17.45 3.30 13.96
CA SER A 107 17.45 1.85 13.74
C SER A 107 16.18 1.17 14.27
N GLN A 108 15.59 1.69 15.35
CA GLN A 108 14.34 1.16 15.90
C GLN A 108 13.16 1.44 14.96
N VAL A 109 13.09 2.65 14.40
CA VAL A 109 12.06 3.01 13.42
C VAL A 109 12.17 2.15 12.15
N ARG A 110 13.39 1.96 11.64
CA ARG A 110 13.62 1.07 10.48
C ARG A 110 13.23 -0.37 10.79
N GLN A 111 13.49 -0.86 12.00
CA GLN A 111 13.05 -2.18 12.46
C GLN A 111 11.54 -2.31 12.42
N VAL A 112 10.81 -1.33 12.98
CA VAL A 112 9.34 -1.31 12.98
C VAL A 112 8.74 -1.27 11.58
N LEU A 113 9.40 -0.60 10.63
CA LEU A 113 9.01 -0.61 9.23
C LEU A 113 9.16 -2.02 8.64
N TYR A 114 10.33 -2.63 8.81
CA TYR A 114 10.64 -3.93 8.26
C TYR A 114 9.77 -5.06 8.84
N ASP A 115 9.61 -5.11 10.15
CA ASP A 115 8.80 -6.14 10.82
C ASP A 115 7.34 -6.07 10.36
N SER A 116 6.83 -4.85 10.11
CA SER A 116 5.49 -4.64 9.57
C SER A 116 5.30 -5.27 8.20
N VAL A 117 6.35 -5.25 7.38
CA VAL A 117 6.31 -5.71 6.00
C VAL A 117 6.50 -7.22 5.95
N CYS A 118 7.39 -7.77 6.77
CA CYS A 118 7.49 -9.22 6.97
C CYS A 118 6.16 -9.79 7.47
N SER A 119 5.56 -9.16 8.49
CA SER A 119 4.24 -9.56 8.98
C SER A 119 3.16 -9.44 7.89
N ALA A 120 3.18 -8.38 7.06
CA ALA A 120 2.25 -8.26 5.95
C ALA A 120 2.43 -9.37 4.92
N ILE A 121 3.66 -9.75 4.57
CA ILE A 121 3.94 -10.85 3.64
C ILE A 121 3.45 -12.20 4.18
N GLU A 122 3.56 -12.42 5.50
CA GLU A 122 3.12 -13.67 6.12
C GLU A 122 1.58 -13.76 6.28
N ASN A 123 0.90 -12.62 6.45
CA ASN A 123 -0.51 -12.58 6.86
C ASN A 123 -1.47 -11.97 5.81
N GLN A 124 -0.96 -11.32 4.77
CA GLN A 124 -1.73 -10.71 3.69
C GLN A 124 -1.45 -11.44 2.38
N ASN A 125 -2.50 -11.73 1.61
CA ASN A 125 -2.35 -12.42 0.33
C ASN A 125 -2.22 -11.46 -0.85
N GLU A 126 -2.56 -10.19 -0.67
CA GLU A 126 -2.61 -9.24 -1.77
C GLU A 126 -1.34 -8.39 -1.88
N ARG A 127 -0.72 -8.49 -3.05
CA ARG A 127 0.47 -7.73 -3.43
C ARG A 127 0.32 -6.23 -3.19
N ASP A 128 -0.78 -5.65 -3.68
CA ASP A 128 -1.02 -4.22 -3.64
C ASP A 128 -1.13 -3.72 -2.19
N THR A 129 -1.76 -4.52 -1.32
CA THR A 129 -1.85 -4.27 0.12
C THR A 129 -0.47 -4.27 0.78
N ILE A 130 0.41 -5.23 0.44
CA ILE A 130 1.76 -5.29 1.00
C ILE A 130 2.61 -4.09 0.55
N LEU A 131 2.55 -3.74 -0.74
CA LEU A 131 3.25 -2.57 -1.27
C LEU A 131 2.71 -1.29 -0.59
N HIS A 132 1.39 -1.14 -0.50
CA HIS A 132 0.76 -0.01 0.20
C HIS A 132 1.28 0.14 1.63
N ILE A 133 1.28 -0.95 2.41
CA ILE A 133 1.78 -0.95 3.79
C ILE A 133 3.24 -0.49 3.84
N LEU A 134 4.11 -1.05 2.98
CA LEU A 134 5.53 -0.70 2.95
C LEU A 134 5.73 0.79 2.66
N PHE A 135 5.21 1.30 1.55
CA PHE A 135 5.51 2.67 1.10
C PHE A 135 4.81 3.71 1.96
N ARG A 136 3.53 3.48 2.31
CA ARG A 136 2.79 4.43 3.15
C ARG A 136 3.38 4.51 4.55
N LYS A 137 3.77 3.37 5.15
CA LYS A 137 4.39 3.37 6.48
C LYS A 137 5.76 4.05 6.43
N ALA A 138 6.54 3.85 5.38
CA ALA A 138 7.82 4.55 5.21
C ALA A 138 7.63 6.08 5.14
N GLU A 139 6.71 6.57 4.30
CA GLU A 139 6.44 8.02 4.22
C GLU A 139 5.88 8.58 5.52
N LYS A 140 5.01 7.84 6.21
CA LYS A 140 4.49 8.24 7.52
C LYS A 140 5.61 8.41 8.55
N LEU A 141 6.53 7.44 8.63
CA LEU A 141 7.66 7.50 9.56
C LEU A 141 8.63 8.66 9.22
N LEU A 142 8.81 8.97 7.94
CA LEU A 142 9.58 10.14 7.51
C LEU A 142 8.92 11.46 7.93
N ALA A 143 7.61 11.57 7.76
CA ALA A 143 6.85 12.76 8.16
C ALA A 143 6.82 12.96 9.69
N GLU A 144 6.81 11.87 10.47
CA GLU A 144 6.87 11.91 11.93
C GLU A 144 8.27 12.23 12.45
N SER A 145 9.33 11.76 11.78
CA SER A 145 10.72 12.00 12.19
C SER A 145 11.24 13.41 11.89
N GLY A 146 10.53 14.19 11.06
CA GLY A 146 10.85 15.59 10.75
C GLY A 146 10.25 16.60 11.73
N LYS A 147 9.53 16.16 12.75
CA LYS A 147 8.93 16.96 13.82
C LYS A 147 9.75 16.85 15.11
#